data_AF-A0A508TG71-F1
#
_entry.id   AF-A0A508TG71-F1
#
_cell.length_a   1.000
_cell.length_b   1.000
_cell.length_c   1.000
_cell.angle_alpha   90.00
_cell.angle_beta   90.00
_cell.angle_gamma   90.00
#
_symmetry.space_group_name_H-M   'P 1'
#
loop_
_entity.id
_entity.type
_entity.pdbx_description
1 polymer ?
#
loop_
_entity_poly.entity_id
_entity_poly.type
_entity_poly.pdbx_seq_one_letter_code
_entity_poly.pdbx_strand_id
1 'polypeptide(L)' 'MTTRDASDLSKGGVSPTWEGIAVAPYDRDLELAVIEGNAIHRLVFPCRRTLGGWIKAETAERIVVQPTHWRPWVR' A
#
# COMPACT_ATOMS: atom_id res chain seq x y z
N MET A 1 -8.13 30.45 33.73
CA MET A 1 -7.19 30.66 32.60
C MET A 1 -7.68 29.81 31.44
N THR A 2 -7.65 30.38 30.24
CA THR A 2 -8.47 30.11 29.05
C THR A 2 -8.38 28.72 28.41
N THR A 3 -9.54 28.20 28.00
CA THR A 3 -9.85 27.17 26.98
C THR A 3 -8.96 27.18 25.73
N ARG A 4 -8.50 26.01 25.25
CA ARG A 4 -8.74 25.50 23.87
C ARG A 4 -8.04 24.17 23.57
N ASP A 5 -8.75 23.40 22.78
CA ASP A 5 -8.46 22.16 22.07
C ASP A 5 -7.04 21.94 21.54
N ALA A 6 -6.69 20.67 21.41
CA ALA A 6 -5.95 20.17 20.25
C ALA A 6 -6.30 18.70 20.00
N SER A 7 -7.52 18.46 19.51
CA SER A 7 -7.79 17.31 18.66
C SER A 7 -7.08 17.55 17.32
N ASP A 8 -5.77 17.30 17.24
CA ASP A 8 -5.04 17.31 15.96
C ASP A 8 -3.71 16.54 16.04
N LEU A 9 -3.77 15.25 15.72
CA LEU A 9 -2.67 14.57 15.04
C LEU A 9 -3.26 13.80 13.86
N SER A 10 -3.90 14.55 12.96
CA SER A 10 -4.31 14.08 11.65
C SER A 10 -3.61 14.91 10.58
N LYS A 11 -2.26 14.84 10.52
CA LYS A 11 -1.45 15.14 9.32
C LYS A 11 0.04 14.97 9.59
N GLY A 12 0.52 13.72 9.59
CA GLY A 12 1.94 13.42 9.38
C GLY A 12 2.06 12.76 8.02
N GLY A 13 2.71 13.42 7.06
CA GLY A 13 2.89 12.89 5.71
C GLY A 13 3.39 11.45 5.76
N VAL A 14 2.65 10.53 5.14
CA VAL A 14 3.05 9.14 4.98
C VAL A 14 4.36 9.11 4.20
N SER A 15 5.49 9.05 4.91
CA SER A 15 6.70 8.51 4.33
C SER A 15 6.35 7.12 3.80
N PRO A 16 6.69 6.76 2.54
CA PRO A 16 6.19 5.56 1.88
C PRO A 16 6.96 4.34 2.38
N THR A 17 6.83 4.08 3.67
CA THR A 17 7.34 2.92 4.35
C THR A 17 6.46 1.75 3.95
N TRP A 18 7.08 0.60 3.71
CA TRP A 18 6.34 -0.62 3.42
C TRP A 18 5.41 -0.97 4.59
N GLU A 19 4.14 -1.16 4.28
CA GLU A 19 3.11 -1.62 5.21
C GLU A 19 2.82 -3.10 4.98
N GLY A 20 2.39 -3.82 6.03
CA GLY A 20 2.06 -5.24 5.91
C GLY A 20 0.87 -5.48 4.98
N ILE A 21 0.89 -6.56 4.19
CA ILE A 21 -0.13 -6.82 3.17
C ILE A 21 -1.56 -6.95 3.71
N ALA A 22 -1.72 -7.35 4.97
CA ALA A 22 -3.02 -7.54 5.60
C ALA A 22 -3.87 -6.26 5.60
N VAL A 23 -3.24 -5.10 5.80
CA VAL A 23 -3.91 -3.78 5.86
C VAL A 23 -4.01 -3.08 4.50
N ALA A 24 -3.60 -3.74 3.42
CA ALA A 24 -3.62 -3.13 2.10
C ALA A 24 -5.05 -2.73 1.68
N PRO A 25 -5.26 -1.46 1.29
CA PRO A 25 -6.59 -0.98 0.93
C PRO A 25 -7.09 -1.59 -0.38
N TYR A 26 -8.40 -1.70 -0.49
CA TYR A 26 -9.07 -2.06 -1.74
C TYR A 26 -9.11 -0.87 -2.70
N ASP A 27 -9.08 -1.16 -4.00
CA ASP A 27 -9.29 -0.19 -5.08
C ASP A 27 -8.37 1.05 -5.05
N ARG A 28 -7.13 0.86 -4.62
CA ARG A 28 -6.06 1.87 -4.64
C ARG A 28 -4.87 1.34 -5.43
N ASP A 29 -4.20 2.22 -6.17
CA ASP A 29 -2.95 1.89 -6.85
C ASP A 29 -1.83 1.73 -5.81
N LEU A 30 -1.31 0.52 -5.70
CA LEU A 30 -0.26 0.15 -4.74
C LEU A 30 0.96 -0.37 -5.48
N GLU A 31 2.14 -0.07 -4.93
CA GLU A 31 3.34 -0.85 -5.20
C GLU A 31 3.35 -2.05 -4.24
N LEU A 32 3.57 -3.26 -4.77
CA LEU A 32 3.61 -4.48 -3.98
C LEU A 32 5.05 -4.99 -3.87
N ALA A 33 5.37 -5.61 -2.73
CA ALA A 33 6.66 -6.27 -2.55
C ALA A 33 6.54 -7.62 -1.84
N VAL A 34 7.40 -8.54 -2.26
CA VAL A 34 7.77 -9.73 -1.51
C VAL A 34 9.08 -9.43 -0.82
N ILE A 35 9.08 -9.43 0.52
CA ILE A 35 10.26 -9.17 1.35
C ILE A 35 10.63 -10.48 2.02
N GLU A 36 11.81 -10.98 1.70
CA GLU A 36 12.35 -12.24 2.19
C GLU A 36 13.76 -11.99 2.75
N GLY A 37 13.91 -12.09 4.07
CA GLY A 37 15.16 -11.72 4.74
C GLY A 37 15.53 -10.26 4.49
N ASN A 38 16.63 -10.02 3.78
CA ASN A 38 17.12 -8.69 3.42
C ASN A 38 16.85 -8.31 1.94
N ALA A 39 16.12 -9.13 1.20
CA ALA A 39 15.77 -8.87 -0.20
C ALA A 39 14.34 -8.33 -0.32
N ILE A 40 14.16 -7.30 -1.15
CA ILE A 40 12.86 -6.70 -1.47
C ILE A 40 12.63 -6.86 -2.98
N HIS A 41 11.70 -7.72 -3.34
CA HIS A 41 11.27 -7.94 -4.72
C HIS A 41 10.00 -7.14 -4.98
N ARG A 42 10.15 -5.98 -5.63
CA ARG A 42 9.05 -5.03 -5.90
C ARG A 42 8.42 -5.32 -7.26
N LEU A 43 7.11 -5.17 -7.35
CA LEU A 43 6.43 -5.13 -8.64
C LEU A 43 6.60 -3.73 -9.25
N VAL A 44 7.07 -3.69 -10.49
CA VAL A 44 7.38 -2.45 -11.22
C VAL A 44 6.16 -1.82 -11.91
N PHE A 45 4.97 -2.22 -11.51
CA PHE A 45 3.70 -1.74 -12.03
C PHE A 45 2.68 -1.59 -10.90
N PRO A 46 1.74 -0.63 -11.01
CA PRO A 46 0.71 -0.44 -10.01
C PRO A 46 -0.24 -1.63 -9.95
N CYS A 47 -0.60 -2.04 -8.73
CA CYS A 47 -1.50 -3.15 -8.46
C CYS A 47 -2.67 -2.69 -7.60
N ARG A 48 -3.85 -3.32 -7.74
CA ARG A 48 -5.01 -3.08 -6.87
C ARG A 48 -5.44 -4.36 -6.16
N ARG A 49 -5.83 -4.21 -4.89
CA ARG A 49 -6.51 -5.26 -4.14
C ARG A 49 -7.99 -5.28 -4.53
N THR A 50 -8.50 -6.45 -4.87
CA THR A 50 -9.91 -6.74 -5.16
C THR A 50 -10.40 -7.88 -4.28
N LEU A 51 -11.70 -8.15 -4.27
CA LEU A 51 -12.25 -9.33 -3.59
C LEU A 51 -11.69 -10.64 -4.15
N GLY A 52 -11.30 -10.67 -5.43
CA GLY A 52 -10.72 -11.83 -6.11
C GLY A 52 -9.20 -11.93 -6.00
N GLY A 53 -8.53 -11.07 -5.22
CA GLY A 53 -7.08 -10.99 -5.12
C GLY A 53 -6.52 -9.77 -5.83
N TRP A 54 -5.35 -9.91 -6.45
CA TRP A 54 -4.59 -8.80 -7.01
C TRP A 54 -4.77 -8.68 -8.52
N ILE A 55 -4.86 -7.44 -9.00
CA ILE A 55 -4.88 -7.11 -10.44
C ILE A 55 -3.83 -6.05 -10.75
N LYS A 56 -3.34 -6.01 -11.99
CA LYS A 56 -2.66 -4.84 -12.53
C LYS A 56 -3.66 -3.68 -12.61
N ALA A 57 -3.28 -2.51 -12.10
CA ALA A 57 -4.17 -1.36 -12.08
C ALA A 57 -4.50 -0.84 -13.49
N GLU A 58 -3.56 -0.99 -14.44
CA GLU A 58 -3.67 -0.43 -15.79
C GLU A 58 -4.54 -1.28 -16.72
N THR A 59 -4.43 -2.61 -16.63
CA THR A 59 -5.08 -3.55 -17.56
C THR A 59 -6.23 -4.34 -16.93
N ALA A 60 -6.39 -4.26 -15.60
CA ALA A 60 -7.27 -5.12 -14.81
C ALA A 60 -6.98 -6.63 -14.93
N GLU A 61 -5.83 -7.01 -15.49
CA GLU A 61 -5.38 -8.40 -15.55
C GLU A 61 -5.11 -8.92 -14.14
N ARG A 62 -5.62 -10.13 -13.84
CA ARG A 62 -5.33 -10.81 -12.59
C ARG A 62 -3.86 -11.20 -12.52
N ILE A 63 -3.24 -10.93 -11.39
CA ILE A 63 -1.87 -11.35 -11.11
C ILE A 63 -1.85 -12.39 -9.99
N VAL A 64 -1.02 -13.41 -10.15
CA VAL A 64 -0.84 -14.49 -9.17
C VAL A 64 0.42 -14.18 -8.38
N VAL A 65 0.28 -13.42 -7.30
CA VAL A 65 1.37 -13.04 -6.41
C VAL A 65 0.95 -13.18 -4.96
N GLN A 66 1.91 -13.47 -4.08
CA GLN A 66 1.74 -13.49 -2.63
C GLN A 66 2.61 -12.38 -1.99
N PRO A 67 2.24 -11.11 -2.17
CA PRO A 67 2.99 -10.00 -1.60
C PRO A 67 2.96 -10.04 -0.08
N THR A 68 4.06 -9.65 0.53
CA THR A 68 4.20 -9.53 2.00
C THR A 68 3.92 -8.11 2.47
N HIS A 69 4.20 -7.13 1.60
CA HIS A 69 4.11 -5.71 1.91
C HIS A 69 3.57 -4.91 0.72
N TRP A 70 3.08 -3.71 1.02
CA TRP A 70 2.61 -2.73 0.05
C TRP A 70 3.01 -1.31 0.45
N ARG A 71 2.92 -0.38 -0.49
CA ARG A 71 2.93 1.07 -0.22
C ARG A 71 2.12 1.79 -1.30
N PRO A 72 1.71 3.06 -1.09
CA PRO A 72 1.08 3.82 -2.16
C PRO A 72 1.96 3.88 -3.40
N TRP A 73 1.37 3.65 -4.58
CA TRP A 73 2.07 3.86 -5.84
C TRP A 73 2.32 5.35 -6.05
N VAL A 74 3.59 5.76 -6.10
CA VAL A 74 3.97 7.14 -6.42
C VAL A 74 4.23 7.19 -7.93
N ARG A 75 3.42 8.00 -8.62
CA ARG A 75 3.44 8.15 -10.08
C ARG A 75 4.54 9.11 -10.52
#